data_AF-A0ABC9TP26-F1
#
_entry.id   AF-A0ABC9TP26-F1
#
_cell.length_a   1.000
_cell.length_b   1.000
_cell.length_c   1.000
_cell.angle_alpha   90.00
_cell.angle_beta   90.00
_cell.angle_gamma   90.00
#
_symmetry.space_group_name_H-M   'P 1'
#
loop_
_entity.id
_entity.type
_entity.pdbx_description
1 polymer ?
#
loop_
_entity_poly.entity_id
_entity_poly.type
_entity_poly.pdbx_seq_one_letter_code
_entity_poly.pdbx_strand_id
1 'polypeptide(L)'
;MKKGLSILLMLVAVITLTACGSKLDKTGEEFKNKIVKEEAYKDKNKEENFSFLIYQDKDSNRYLADVWVPVEEDSALEYYFYYDEDKRLDKSESKAAFDDMKASGDYEVVYKSGKFK
;
A
#
# COMPACT_ATOMS: atom_id res chain seq x y z
N MET A 1 -2.92 52.57 -8.92
CA MET A 1 -2.49 51.17 -9.07
C MET A 1 -2.63 50.47 -7.73
N LYS A 2 -3.60 49.56 -7.57
CA LYS A 2 -3.67 48.63 -6.43
C LYS A 2 -3.66 47.22 -7.02
N LYS A 3 -2.46 46.74 -7.34
CA LYS A 3 -2.21 45.35 -7.73
C LYS A 3 -1.78 44.61 -6.47
N GLY A 4 -2.41 43.49 -6.16
CA GLY A 4 -1.94 42.64 -5.07
C GLY A 4 -2.98 41.77 -4.37
N LEU A 5 -4.11 41.44 -5.01
CA LEU A 5 -5.08 40.48 -4.46
C LEU A 5 -4.70 39.02 -4.77
N SER A 6 -3.44 38.72 -5.10
CA SER A 6 -3.09 37.44 -5.76
C SER A 6 -2.17 36.52 -4.95
N ILE A 7 -2.08 36.67 -3.62
CA ILE A 7 -1.21 35.80 -2.79
C ILE A 7 -2.04 34.95 -1.80
N LEU A 8 -3.37 35.05 -1.83
CA LEU A 8 -4.24 34.38 -0.86
C LEU A 8 -4.61 32.91 -1.21
N LEU A 9 -4.14 32.34 -2.32
CA LEU A 9 -4.70 31.08 -2.86
C LEU A 9 -3.72 29.92 -3.07
N MET A 10 -2.43 30.07 -2.76
CA MET A 10 -1.44 28.99 -3.02
C MET A 10 -0.83 28.35 -1.77
N LEU A 11 -1.25 28.74 -0.56
CA LEU A 11 -0.52 28.38 0.67
C LEU A 11 -1.14 27.30 1.56
N VAL A 12 -2.32 26.74 1.26
CA VAL A 12 -2.91 25.72 2.16
C VAL A 12 -3.64 24.63 1.38
N ALA A 13 -2.95 23.99 0.46
CA ALA A 13 -3.23 22.61 0.07
C ALA A 13 -2.04 21.71 0.46
N VAL A 14 -1.43 22.01 1.61
CA VAL A 14 -0.73 20.97 2.36
C VAL A 14 -1.86 20.13 2.94
N ILE A 15 -2.28 19.13 2.15
CA ILE A 15 -3.16 18.07 2.63
C ILE A 15 -2.41 17.49 3.82
N THR A 16 -2.93 17.83 4.99
CA THR A 16 -2.60 17.19 6.25
C THR A 16 -2.95 15.72 6.07
N LEU A 17 -1.98 14.91 5.62
CA LEU A 17 -1.95 13.49 5.90
C LEU A 17 -1.67 13.37 7.40
N THR A 18 -2.67 13.77 8.20
CA THR A 18 -2.78 13.36 9.60
C THR A 18 -2.86 11.84 9.56
N ALA A 19 -1.71 11.23 9.82
CA ALA A 19 -1.58 9.84 10.21
C ALA A 19 -2.54 9.59 11.39
N CYS A 20 -3.74 9.11 11.09
CA CYS A 20 -4.71 8.67 12.07
C CYS A 20 -5.52 7.54 11.41
N GLY A 21 -4.92 6.35 11.42
CA GLY A 21 -5.53 5.10 10.96
C GLY A 21 -5.92 5.12 9.48
N SER A 22 -4.96 4.85 8.59
CA SER A 22 -5.24 4.45 7.21
C SER A 22 -6.23 3.28 7.23
N LYS A 23 -7.51 3.57 7.06
CA LYS A 23 -8.56 2.56 6.94
C LYS A 23 -8.62 2.21 5.48
N LEU A 24 -8.10 1.03 5.13
CA LEU A 24 -8.31 0.46 3.81
C LEU A 24 -9.82 0.37 3.57
N ASP A 25 -10.21 0.53 2.31
CA ASP A 25 -11.57 0.20 1.93
C ASP A 25 -11.82 -1.32 2.03
N LYS A 26 -13.02 -1.76 1.70
CA LYS A 26 -13.38 -3.19 1.77
C LYS A 26 -12.50 -4.08 0.88
N THR A 27 -12.11 -3.60 -0.30
CA THR A 27 -11.28 -4.34 -1.25
C THR A 27 -9.82 -4.36 -0.79
N GLY A 28 -9.30 -3.25 -0.28
CA GLY A 28 -7.97 -3.18 0.31
C GLY A 28 -7.84 -4.10 1.53
N GLU A 29 -8.85 -4.14 2.41
CA GLU A 29 -8.87 -5.10 3.52
C GLU A 29 -8.92 -6.56 3.02
N GLU A 30 -9.70 -6.84 1.97
CA GLU A 30 -9.74 -8.18 1.35
C GLU A 30 -8.37 -8.59 0.79
N PHE A 31 -7.70 -7.68 0.08
CA PHE A 31 -6.36 -7.88 -0.47
C PHE A 31 -5.33 -8.18 0.63
N LYS A 32 -5.25 -7.33 1.66
CA LYS A 32 -4.37 -7.53 2.82
C LYS A 32 -4.64 -8.88 3.50
N ASN A 33 -5.90 -9.21 3.76
CA ASN A 33 -6.27 -10.46 4.41
C ASN A 33 -5.94 -11.69 3.56
N LYS A 34 -6.04 -11.61 2.22
CA LYS A 34 -5.59 -12.69 1.33
C LYS A 34 -4.08 -12.91 1.43
N ILE A 35 -3.28 -11.84 1.41
CA ILE A 35 -1.82 -11.94 1.59
C ILE A 35 -1.49 -12.62 2.92
N VAL A 36 -2.08 -12.14 4.03
CA VAL A 36 -1.86 -12.74 5.36
C VAL A 36 -2.23 -14.22 5.36
N LYS A 37 -3.31 -14.60 4.68
CA LYS A 37 -3.77 -15.99 4.63
C LYS A 37 -2.85 -16.90 3.80
N GLU A 38 -2.40 -16.43 2.64
CA GLU A 38 -1.58 -17.23 1.71
C GLU A 38 -0.12 -17.34 2.14
N GLU A 39 0.39 -16.30 2.81
CA GLU A 39 1.80 -16.20 3.18
C GLU A 39 2.04 -16.42 4.69
N ALA A 40 1.02 -16.82 5.44
CA ALA A 40 1.17 -17.16 6.85
C ALA A 40 2.16 -18.32 7.03
N TYR A 41 3.22 -18.07 7.80
CA TYR A 41 4.14 -19.12 8.23
C TYR A 41 3.76 -19.64 9.62
N LYS A 42 3.48 -20.93 9.74
CA LYS A 42 3.06 -21.60 11.00
C LYS A 42 1.90 -20.84 11.67
N ASP A 43 2.14 -20.29 12.85
CA ASP A 43 1.20 -19.54 13.68
C ASP A 43 1.27 -18.03 13.46
N LYS A 44 2.13 -17.55 12.55
CA LYS A 44 2.28 -16.12 12.18
C LYS A 44 1.22 -15.67 11.18
N ASN A 45 -0.04 -16.02 11.44
CA ASN A 45 -1.20 -15.69 10.59
C ASN A 45 -1.90 -14.37 10.96
N LYS A 46 -1.26 -13.56 11.80
CA LYS A 46 -1.76 -12.23 12.18
C LYS A 46 -1.02 -11.16 11.40
N GLU A 47 -1.76 -10.12 11.01
CA GLU A 47 -1.24 -8.94 10.31
C GLU A 47 -0.02 -8.31 11.00
N GLU A 48 0.02 -8.31 12.33
CA GLU A 48 1.12 -7.73 13.12
C GLU A 48 2.50 -8.38 12.86
N ASN A 49 2.52 -9.59 12.29
CA ASN A 49 3.75 -10.29 11.91
C ASN A 49 4.30 -9.87 10.54
N PHE A 50 3.54 -9.06 9.80
CA PHE A 50 3.90 -8.58 8.48
C PHE A 50 4.26 -7.09 8.55
N SER A 51 4.98 -6.60 7.54
CA SER A 51 5.05 -5.15 7.28
C SER A 51 4.45 -4.87 5.92
N PHE A 52 3.47 -3.97 5.87
CA PHE A 52 2.75 -3.66 4.64
C PHE A 52 3.01 -2.21 4.20
N LEU A 53 3.21 -2.04 2.90
CA LEU A 53 3.11 -0.76 2.21
C LEU A 53 2.19 -0.97 1.00
N ILE A 54 0.92 -0.58 1.15
CA ILE A 54 -0.14 -0.84 0.17
C ILE A 54 -0.46 0.43 -0.60
N TYR A 55 -0.55 0.26 -1.91
CA TYR A 55 -0.94 1.27 -2.87
C TYR A 55 -2.29 0.91 -3.50
N GLN A 56 -3.09 1.93 -3.77
CA GLN A 56 -4.31 1.84 -4.55
C GLN A 56 -4.17 2.72 -5.79
N ASP A 57 -4.56 2.18 -6.94
CA ASP A 57 -4.70 2.98 -8.15
C ASP A 57 -5.95 3.86 -8.03
N LYS A 58 -5.85 5.15 -8.28
CA LYS A 58 -6.95 6.09 -8.03
C LYS A 58 -8.08 5.99 -9.05
N ASP A 59 -7.77 5.49 -10.24
CA ASP A 59 -8.70 5.42 -11.37
C ASP A 59 -9.34 4.04 -11.52
N SER A 60 -8.90 3.05 -10.74
CA SER A 60 -9.41 1.67 -10.79
C SER A 60 -9.45 1.02 -9.41
N ASN A 61 -9.97 -0.19 -9.29
CA ASN A 61 -9.97 -0.92 -8.01
C ASN A 61 -8.77 -1.89 -7.89
N ARG A 62 -7.61 -1.47 -8.41
CA ARG A 62 -6.36 -2.26 -8.40
C ARG A 62 -5.49 -1.89 -7.21
N TYR A 63 -4.83 -2.89 -6.64
CA TYR A 63 -3.92 -2.70 -5.52
C TYR A 63 -2.55 -3.30 -5.79
N LEU A 64 -1.54 -2.67 -5.20
CA LEU A 64 -0.18 -3.17 -5.15
C LEU A 64 0.29 -3.17 -3.69
N ALA A 65 1.13 -4.12 -3.30
CA ALA A 65 1.75 -4.09 -1.99
C ALA A 65 3.22 -4.50 -2.03
N ASP A 66 4.04 -3.73 -1.33
CA ASP A 66 5.38 -4.13 -0.88
C ASP A 66 5.23 -4.68 0.55
N VAL A 67 5.59 -5.96 0.73
CA VAL A 67 5.28 -6.70 1.95
C VAL A 67 6.49 -7.48 2.45
N TRP A 68 6.80 -7.29 3.72
CA TRP A 68 7.73 -8.17 4.45
C TRP A 68 6.93 -9.31 5.09
N VAL A 69 7.06 -10.51 4.52
CA VAL A 69 6.38 -11.74 4.91
C VAL A 69 7.23 -12.52 5.92
N PRO A 70 6.66 -13.01 7.04
CA PRO A 70 7.40 -13.79 8.03
C PRO A 70 7.76 -15.19 7.51
N VAL A 71 8.98 -15.65 7.74
CA VAL A 71 9.44 -17.00 7.30
C VAL A 71 10.09 -17.86 8.40
N GLU A 72 10.71 -17.24 9.42
CA GLU A 72 11.26 -17.92 10.61
C GLU A 72 11.07 -17.04 11.85
N GLU A 73 11.57 -17.44 13.03
CA GLU A 73 11.29 -16.77 14.31
C GLU A 73 11.57 -15.27 14.27
N ASP A 74 12.63 -14.83 13.56
CA ASP A 74 13.01 -13.41 13.44
C ASP A 74 13.33 -12.96 12.00
N SER A 75 12.92 -13.74 10.99
CA SER A 75 13.24 -13.46 9.59
C SER A 75 11.99 -13.11 8.79
N ALA A 76 12.14 -12.18 7.84
CA ALA A 76 11.11 -11.84 6.86
C ALA A 76 11.72 -11.70 5.47
N LEU A 77 10.96 -12.12 4.46
CA LEU A 77 11.29 -11.94 3.04
C LEU A 77 10.42 -10.85 2.44
N GLU A 78 11.00 -10.05 1.55
CA GLU A 78 10.27 -9.02 0.82
C GLU A 78 9.63 -9.62 -0.42
N TYR A 79 8.33 -9.41 -0.58
CA TYR A 79 7.55 -9.84 -1.72
C TYR A 79 6.64 -8.70 -2.18
N TYR A 80 6.34 -8.73 -3.48
CA TYR A 80 5.50 -7.76 -4.14
C TYR A 80 4.20 -8.41 -4.58
N PHE A 81 3.07 -7.84 -4.18
CA PHE A 81 1.74 -8.39 -4.45
C PHE A 81 0.93 -7.47 -5.33
N TYR A 82 0.09 -8.07 -6.17
CA TYR A 82 -0.78 -7.41 -7.13
C TYR A 82 -2.21 -7.90 -6.92
N TYR A 83 -3.16 -6.98 -7.00
CA TYR A 83 -4.58 -7.28 -6.93
C TYR A 83 -5.29 -6.55 -8.07
N ASP A 84 -5.79 -7.31 -9.04
CA ASP A 84 -6.54 -6.75 -10.16
C ASP A 84 -8.03 -6.54 -9.81
N GLU A 85 -8.78 -5.96 -10.74
CA GLU A 85 -10.22 -5.69 -10.56
C GLU A 85 -11.05 -6.98 -10.44
N ASP A 86 -10.56 -8.09 -10.99
CA ASP A 86 -11.11 -9.44 -10.86
C ASP A 86 -10.72 -10.09 -9.52
N LYS A 87 -10.03 -9.35 -8.63
CA LYS A 87 -9.61 -9.79 -7.29
C LYS A 87 -8.65 -10.98 -7.31
N ARG A 88 -7.86 -11.10 -8.38
CA ARG A 88 -6.79 -12.09 -8.48
C ARG A 88 -5.58 -11.58 -7.72
N LEU A 89 -5.07 -12.42 -6.83
CA LEU A 89 -3.84 -12.16 -6.11
C LEU A 89 -2.68 -12.77 -6.89
N ASP A 90 -1.70 -11.94 -7.23
CA ASP A 90 -0.45 -12.38 -7.84
C ASP A 90 0.75 -11.94 -6.99
N LYS A 91 1.87 -12.65 -7.13
CA LYS A 91 3.08 -12.45 -6.33
C LYS A 91 4.32 -12.37 -7.22
N SER A 92 5.24 -11.48 -6.87
CA SER A 92 6.55 -11.35 -7.51
C SER A 92 7.65 -11.12 -6.49
N GLU A 93 8.86 -11.54 -6.83
CA GLU A 93 10.12 -11.19 -6.15
C GLU A 93 10.85 -10.03 -6.84
N SER A 94 10.35 -9.59 -8.01
CA SER A 94 11.01 -8.57 -8.83
C SER A 94 10.54 -7.17 -8.45
N LYS A 95 11.42 -6.43 -7.77
CA LYS A 95 11.21 -5.01 -7.49
C LYS A 95 11.04 -4.18 -8.77
N ALA A 96 11.81 -4.49 -9.81
CA ALA A 96 11.73 -3.78 -11.08
C ALA A 96 10.34 -3.91 -11.71
N ALA A 97 9.79 -5.13 -11.74
CA ALA A 97 8.44 -5.35 -12.27
C ALA A 97 7.37 -4.63 -11.44
N PHE A 98 7.53 -4.59 -10.11
CA PHE A 98 6.65 -3.86 -9.22
C PHE A 98 6.69 -2.35 -9.47
N ASP A 99 7.89 -1.78 -9.57
CA ASP A 99 8.09 -0.36 -9.82
C ASP A 99 7.56 0.05 -11.21
N ASP A 100 7.76 -0.79 -12.24
CA ASP A 100 7.21 -0.58 -13.58
C ASP A 100 5.68 -0.58 -13.57
N MET A 101 5.07 -1.57 -12.90
CA MET A 101 3.60 -1.63 -12.75
C MET A 101 3.08 -0.41 -12.01
N LYS A 102 3.70 -0.05 -10.90
CA LYS A 102 3.34 1.12 -10.11
C LYS A 102 3.49 2.43 -10.91
N ALA A 103 4.50 2.54 -11.76
CA ALA A 103 4.68 3.70 -12.62
C ALA A 103 3.67 3.78 -13.78
N SER A 104 3.02 2.65 -14.12
CA SER A 104 2.02 2.58 -15.19
C SER A 104 0.62 3.05 -14.79
N GLY A 105 0.35 3.22 -13.48
CA GLY A 105 -0.94 3.67 -12.94
C GLY A 105 -0.81 4.90 -12.04
N ASP A 106 -1.94 5.41 -11.55
CA ASP A 106 -1.99 6.53 -10.59
C ASP A 106 -2.09 5.97 -9.16
N TYR A 107 -1.02 5.32 -8.73
CA TYR A 107 -0.96 4.63 -7.44
C TYR A 107 -0.59 5.57 -6.29
N GLU A 108 -1.43 5.62 -5.26
CA GLU A 108 -1.15 6.33 -4.01
C GLU A 108 -1.06 5.38 -2.83
N VAL A 109 -0.27 5.74 -1.81
CA VAL A 109 -0.17 4.93 -0.60
C VAL A 109 -1.45 5.10 0.22
N VAL A 110 -2.15 3.99 0.44
CA VAL A 110 -3.39 3.95 1.22
C VAL A 110 -3.24 3.28 2.57
N TYR A 111 -2.18 2.50 2.79
CA TYR A 111 -1.94 1.83 4.06
C TYR A 111 -0.45 1.55 4.31
N LYS A 112 -0.03 1.71 5.56
CA LYS A 112 1.32 1.40 6.03
C LYS A 112 1.27 0.73 7.40
N SER A 113 2.10 -0.29 7.61
CA SER A 113 2.29 -0.91 8.92
C SER A 113 3.68 -1.55 9.07
N GLY A 114 4.00 -1.98 10.29
CA GLY A 114 5.27 -2.66 10.60
C GLY A 114 6.50 -1.77 10.36
N LYS A 115 7.42 -2.23 9.52
CA LYS A 115 8.65 -1.51 9.14
C LYS A 115 8.40 -0.21 8.35
N PHE A 116 7.22 -0.03 7.77
CA PHE A 116 6.88 1.13 6.93
C PHE A 116 6.13 2.25 7.68
N LYS A 117 6.12 2.22 9.02
CA LYS A 117 5.46 3.21 9.89
C LYS A 117 5.92 4.65 9.65
#